data_AF-A0A3B0VNI8-F1
#
_entry.id   AF-A0A3B0VNI8-F1
#
_cell.length_a   1.000
_cell.length_b   1.000
_cell.length_c   1.000
_cell.angle_alpha   90.00
_cell.angle_beta   90.00
_cell.angle_gamma   90.00
#
_symmetry.space_group_name_H-M   'P 1'
#
loop_
_entity.id
_entity.type
_entity.pdbx_description
1 polymer ?
#
loop_
_entity_poly.entity_id
_entity_poly.type
_entity_poly.pdbx_seq_one_letter_code
_entity_poly.pdbx_strand_id
1 'polypeptide(L)'
;MLGGIHLYQVVVVAISSVMLFQGIKEFASRETGQTVLKLLVRLAVWGGMALIAVYPNFTLFMARVIGIEGNINAVILTGFLFVFLIIFKLLSAIEKIEQNISEITRKQSIHDAHEQIEKLQKEIKEKRARE
;
A
#
# COMPACT_ATOMS: atom_id res chain seq x y z
N MET A 1 -36.47 -22.54 -20.44
CA MET A 1 -35.36 -23.06 -19.61
C MET A 1 -34.20 -23.46 -20.52
N LEU A 2 -33.28 -22.52 -20.75
CA LEU A 2 -31.90 -22.65 -21.26
C LEU A 2 -31.27 -21.24 -21.11
N GLY A 3 -31.49 -20.59 -19.96
CA GLY A 3 -31.32 -19.15 -19.77
C GLY A 3 -30.69 -18.86 -18.41
N GLY A 4 -29.69 -17.97 -18.41
CA GLY A 4 -28.98 -17.55 -17.19
C GLY A 4 -27.52 -17.14 -17.41
N ILE A 5 -26.96 -17.28 -18.62
CA ILE A 5 -25.59 -16.85 -18.91
C ILE A 5 -25.64 -15.46 -19.53
N HIS A 6 -25.23 -14.45 -18.76
CA HIS A 6 -25.09 -13.10 -19.29
C HIS A 6 -23.82 -13.02 -20.15
N LEU A 7 -23.90 -12.32 -21.29
CA LEU A 7 -22.79 -12.18 -22.24
C LEU A 7 -21.48 -11.73 -21.58
N TYR A 8 -21.57 -10.87 -20.56
CA TYR A 8 -20.39 -10.41 -19.82
C TYR A 8 -19.67 -11.54 -19.09
N GLN A 9 -20.39 -12.56 -18.57
CA GLN A 9 -19.78 -13.69 -17.86
C GLN A 9 -18.92 -14.53 -18.81
N VAL A 10 -19.44 -14.84 -19.99
CA VAL A 10 -18.72 -15.61 -21.02
C VAL A 10 -17.48 -14.86 -21.46
N VAL A 11 -17.61 -13.56 -21.72
CA VAL A 11 -16.49 -12.71 -22.17
C VAL A 11 -15.43 -12.58 -21.08
N VAL A 12 -15.82 -12.33 -19.82
CA VAL A 12 -14.89 -12.20 -18.70
C VAL A 12 -14.18 -13.51 -18.39
N VAL A 13 -14.88 -14.65 -18.41
CA VAL A 13 -14.26 -15.96 -18.21
C VAL A 13 -13.27 -16.30 -19.32
N ALA A 14 -13.63 -16.04 -20.59
CA ALA A 14 -12.73 -16.26 -21.72
C ALA A 14 -11.45 -15.40 -21.62
N ILE A 15 -11.60 -14.10 -21.34
CA ILE A 15 -10.47 -13.17 -21.19
C ILE A 15 -9.59 -13.58 -20.00
N SER A 16 -10.21 -13.89 -18.85
CA SER A 16 -9.48 -14.27 -17.64
C SER A 16 -8.72 -15.58 -17.84
N SER A 17 -9.32 -16.56 -18.55
CA SER A 17 -8.65 -17.83 -18.88
C SER A 17 -7.43 -17.62 -19.79
N VAL A 18 -7.55 -16.76 -20.81
CA VAL A 18 -6.42 -16.40 -21.69
C VAL A 18 -5.32 -15.68 -20.90
N MET A 19 -5.67 -14.74 -20.04
CA MET A 19 -4.71 -13.97 -19.22
C MET A 19 -3.99 -14.84 -18.17
N LEU A 20 -4.70 -15.79 -17.55
CA LEU A 20 -4.11 -16.77 -16.64
C LEU A 20 -3.18 -17.73 -17.38
N PHE A 21 -3.59 -18.24 -18.54
CA PHE A 21 -2.75 -19.12 -19.36
C PHE A 21 -1.49 -18.41 -19.85
N GLN A 22 -1.60 -17.16 -20.31
CA GLN A 22 -0.44 -16.33 -20.66
C GLN A 22 0.47 -16.11 -19.45
N GLY A 23 -0.08 -15.75 -18.28
CA GLY A 23 0.71 -15.55 -17.06
C GLY A 23 1.50 -16.80 -16.63
N ILE A 24 0.88 -17.97 -16.70
CA ILE A 24 1.53 -19.25 -16.36
C ILE A 24 2.59 -19.59 -17.42
N LYS A 25 2.28 -19.40 -18.72
CA LYS A 25 3.22 -19.66 -19.82
C LYS A 25 4.44 -18.75 -19.77
N GLU A 26 4.25 -17.45 -19.51
CA GLU A 26 5.33 -16.47 -19.42
C GLU A 26 6.25 -16.75 -18.21
N PHE A 27 5.69 -17.18 -17.07
CA PHE A 27 6.48 -17.59 -15.90
C PHE A 27 7.22 -18.90 -16.13
N ALA A 28 6.59 -19.88 -16.78
CA ALA A 28 7.22 -21.14 -17.16
C ALA A 28 8.35 -20.94 -18.19
N SER A 29 8.22 -19.94 -19.06
CA SER A 29 9.21 -19.60 -20.09
C SER A 29 10.42 -18.83 -19.58
N ARG A 30 10.50 -18.51 -18.27
CA ARG A 30 11.61 -17.77 -17.63
C ARG A 30 12.06 -16.51 -18.39
N GLU A 31 11.12 -15.78 -19.00
CA GLU A 31 11.48 -14.51 -19.64
C GLU A 31 11.92 -13.49 -18.56
N THR A 32 13.05 -12.85 -18.83
CA THR A 32 13.79 -11.97 -17.93
C THR A 32 12.90 -10.80 -17.47
N GLY A 33 12.47 -10.81 -16.21
CA GLY A 33 11.68 -9.71 -15.59
C GLY A 33 10.36 -10.12 -14.92
N GLN A 34 9.98 -11.40 -14.97
CA GLN A 34 8.83 -11.95 -14.25
C GLN A 34 9.21 -12.33 -12.80
N THR A 35 8.87 -11.46 -11.85
CA THR A 35 8.98 -11.77 -10.41
C THR A 35 7.80 -12.65 -9.98
N VAL A 36 8.02 -13.61 -9.07
CA VAL A 36 6.95 -14.44 -8.47
C VAL A 36 5.76 -13.60 -7.98
N LEU A 37 6.04 -12.40 -7.46
CA LEU A 37 5.03 -11.42 -7.05
C LEU A 37 4.11 -10.97 -8.19
N LYS A 38 4.65 -10.73 -9.41
CA LYS A 38 3.85 -10.34 -10.57
C LYS A 38 2.89 -11.45 -11.00
N LEU A 39 3.36 -12.71 -10.97
CA LEU A 39 2.50 -13.86 -11.23
C LEU A 39 1.44 -14.03 -10.15
N LEU A 40 1.81 -13.94 -8.86
CA LEU A 40 0.84 -14.04 -7.76
C LEU A 40 -0.23 -12.96 -7.83
N VAL A 41 0.14 -11.71 -8.11
CA VAL A 41 -0.83 -10.62 -8.30
C VAL A 41 -1.73 -10.90 -9.51
N ARG A 42 -1.16 -11.35 -10.65
CA ARG A 42 -1.93 -11.69 -11.85
C ARG A 42 -2.90 -12.85 -11.59
N LEU A 43 -2.47 -13.89 -10.88
CA LEU A 43 -3.33 -15.01 -10.48
C LEU A 43 -4.44 -14.57 -9.51
N ALA A 44 -4.14 -13.71 -8.54
CA ALA A 44 -5.12 -13.21 -7.58
C ALA A 44 -6.20 -12.36 -8.29
N VAL A 45 -5.80 -11.45 -9.17
CA VAL A 45 -6.72 -10.55 -9.88
C VAL A 45 -7.58 -11.32 -10.88
N TRP A 46 -6.96 -12.04 -11.82
CA TRP A 46 -7.71 -12.73 -12.88
C TRP A 46 -8.42 -13.99 -12.36
N GLY A 47 -7.84 -14.67 -11.37
CA GLY A 47 -8.50 -15.77 -10.68
C GLY A 47 -9.72 -15.30 -9.90
N GLY A 48 -9.62 -14.15 -9.21
CA GLY A 48 -10.75 -13.52 -8.54
C GLY A 48 -11.85 -13.10 -9.51
N MET A 49 -11.50 -12.46 -10.64
CA MET A 49 -12.46 -12.07 -11.68
C MET A 49 -13.15 -13.28 -12.32
N ALA A 50 -12.41 -14.35 -12.63
CA ALA A 50 -12.98 -15.58 -13.15
C ALA A 50 -13.94 -16.24 -12.13
N LEU A 51 -13.56 -16.27 -10.86
CA LEU A 51 -14.39 -16.83 -9.79
C LEU A 51 -15.72 -16.08 -9.63
N ILE A 52 -15.67 -14.74 -9.66
CA ILE A 52 -16.86 -13.87 -9.62
C ILE A 52 -17.74 -14.08 -10.86
N ALA A 53 -17.14 -14.23 -12.04
CA ALA A 53 -17.88 -14.40 -13.29
C ALA A 53 -18.57 -15.77 -13.40
N VAL A 54 -17.93 -16.85 -12.93
CA VAL A 54 -18.49 -18.22 -12.92
C VAL A 54 -19.50 -18.39 -11.79
N TYR A 55 -19.24 -17.81 -10.62
CA TYR A 55 -20.11 -17.91 -9.46
C TYR A 55 -20.53 -16.51 -9.00
N PRO A 56 -21.54 -15.88 -9.62
CA PRO A 56 -22.02 -14.54 -9.21
C PRO A 56 -22.57 -14.54 -7.77
N ASN A 57 -23.02 -15.70 -7.28
CA ASN A 57 -23.38 -15.90 -5.87
C ASN A 57 -22.18 -15.81 -4.92
N PHE A 58 -20.94 -15.92 -5.42
CA PHE A 58 -19.72 -15.67 -4.62
C PHE A 58 -19.64 -14.20 -4.25
N THR A 59 -20.06 -13.29 -5.13
CA THR A 59 -20.17 -11.87 -4.80
C THR A 59 -21.21 -11.64 -3.70
N LEU A 60 -22.33 -12.35 -3.72
CA LEU A 60 -23.35 -12.32 -2.66
C LEU A 60 -22.87 -12.98 -1.34
N PHE A 61 -22.08 -14.04 -1.42
CA PHE A 61 -21.47 -14.67 -0.24
C PHE A 61 -20.37 -13.80 0.37
N MET A 62 -19.49 -13.23 -0.46
CA MET A 62 -18.51 -12.22 -0.03
C MET A 62 -19.22 -11.01 0.54
N ALA A 63 -20.28 -10.53 -0.09
CA ALA A 63 -21.14 -9.50 0.48
C ALA A 63 -21.66 -9.92 1.86
N ARG A 64 -22.21 -11.13 2.04
CA ARG A 64 -22.72 -11.60 3.34
C ARG A 64 -21.63 -11.79 4.41
N VAL A 65 -20.44 -12.27 4.04
CA VAL A 65 -19.29 -12.43 4.95
C VAL A 65 -18.68 -11.07 5.33
N ILE A 66 -18.64 -10.13 4.39
CA ILE A 66 -18.17 -8.76 4.60
C ILE A 66 -19.25 -7.88 5.29
N GLY A 67 -20.53 -8.30 5.26
CA GLY A 67 -21.67 -7.61 5.87
C GLY A 67 -22.49 -6.69 4.95
N ILE A 68 -22.30 -6.81 3.63
CA ILE A 68 -22.93 -6.06 2.52
C ILE A 68 -24.32 -6.64 2.12
N GLU A 69 -25.15 -7.06 3.07
CA GLU A 69 -26.58 -7.34 2.84
C GLU A 69 -27.43 -6.50 3.80
N GLY A 70 -28.07 -5.42 3.33
CA GLY A 70 -29.07 -4.62 4.08
C GLY A 70 -28.74 -3.13 4.29
N ASN A 71 -29.59 -2.40 5.03
CA ASN A 71 -29.45 -0.96 5.33
C ASN A 71 -28.35 -0.66 6.38
N ILE A 72 -28.06 -1.64 7.25
CA ILE A 72 -26.96 -1.61 8.23
C ILE A 72 -25.58 -1.50 7.52
N ASN A 73 -25.48 -2.01 6.29
CA ASN A 73 -24.29 -1.96 5.45
C ASN A 73 -23.83 -0.53 5.15
N ALA A 74 -24.74 0.41 4.86
CA ALA A 74 -24.36 1.79 4.57
C ALA A 74 -23.66 2.44 5.77
N VAL A 75 -24.11 2.13 6.99
CA VAL A 75 -23.50 2.62 8.23
C VAL A 75 -22.14 1.98 8.48
N ILE A 76 -22.00 0.67 8.28
CA ILE A 76 -20.72 -0.03 8.46
C ILE A 76 -19.71 0.43 7.41
N LEU A 77 -20.10 0.51 6.14
CA LEU A 77 -19.25 1.00 5.04
C LEU A 77 -18.82 2.46 5.29
N THR A 78 -19.75 3.31 5.72
CA THR A 78 -19.46 4.70 6.09
C THR A 78 -18.52 4.74 7.29
N GLY A 79 -18.74 3.91 8.30
CA GLY A 79 -17.85 3.77 9.46
C GLY A 79 -16.45 3.33 9.05
N PHE A 80 -16.34 2.35 8.15
CA PHE A 80 -15.06 1.88 7.61
C PHE A 80 -14.34 2.98 6.81
N LEU A 81 -15.10 3.75 6.02
CA LEU A 81 -14.58 4.90 5.30
C LEU A 81 -14.07 5.97 6.29
N PHE A 82 -14.82 6.27 7.35
CA PHE A 82 -14.38 7.18 8.41
C PHE A 82 -13.13 6.68 9.12
N VAL A 83 -13.02 5.37 9.40
CA VAL A 83 -11.81 4.77 9.98
C VAL A 83 -10.62 4.97 9.05
N PHE A 84 -10.78 4.71 7.74
CA PHE A 84 -9.72 4.99 6.77
C PHE A 84 -9.33 6.48 6.73
N LEU A 85 -10.30 7.40 6.76
CA LEU A 85 -10.03 8.84 6.82
C LEU A 85 -9.26 9.23 8.09
N ILE A 86 -9.61 8.64 9.24
CA ILE A 86 -8.90 8.85 10.50
C ILE A 86 -7.47 8.30 10.40
N ILE A 87 -7.28 7.10 9.85
CA ILE A 87 -5.94 6.51 9.66
C ILE A 87 -5.08 7.42 8.78
N PHE A 88 -5.60 7.93 7.66
CA PHE A 88 -4.86 8.87 6.83
C PHE A 88 -4.49 10.16 7.58
N LYS A 89 -5.43 10.70 8.35
CA LYS A 89 -5.16 11.88 9.18
C LYS A 89 -4.08 11.62 10.24
N LEU A 90 -4.07 10.44 10.84
CA LEU A 90 -3.04 10.02 11.79
C LEU A 90 -1.68 9.86 11.10
N LEU A 91 -1.63 9.24 9.92
CA LEU A 91 -0.39 9.13 9.14
C LEU A 91 0.19 10.49 8.82
N SER A 92 -0.62 11.44 8.35
CA SER A 92 -0.17 12.82 8.10
C SER A 92 0.26 13.55 9.36
N ALA A 93 -0.34 13.25 10.51
CA ALA A 93 0.09 13.82 11.79
C ALA A 93 1.46 13.25 12.21
N ILE A 94 1.66 11.95 12.05
CA ILE A 94 2.94 11.26 12.33
C ILE A 94 4.04 11.82 11.44
N GLU A 95 3.80 11.98 10.14
CA GLU A 95 4.77 12.54 9.19
C GLU A 95 5.22 13.96 9.60
N LYS A 96 4.29 14.81 10.03
CA LYS A 96 4.62 16.15 10.56
C LYS A 96 5.45 16.08 11.85
N ILE A 97 5.14 15.14 12.73
CA ILE A 97 5.90 14.95 13.97
C ILE A 97 7.33 14.50 13.64
N GLU A 98 7.50 13.57 12.70
CA GLU A 98 8.81 13.10 12.25
C GLU A 98 9.65 14.24 11.64
N GLN A 99 9.04 15.08 10.81
CA GLN A 99 9.68 16.27 10.27
C GLN A 99 10.10 17.23 11.40
N ASN A 100 9.21 17.54 12.34
CA ASN A 100 9.51 18.43 13.46
C ASN A 100 10.67 17.91 14.32
N ILE A 101 10.69 16.61 14.64
CA ILE A 101 11.78 15.98 15.39
C ILE A 101 13.09 16.14 14.62
N SER A 102 13.08 15.84 13.32
CA SER A 102 14.25 15.98 12.45
C SER A 102 14.77 17.42 12.43
N GLU A 103 13.87 18.41 12.38
CA GLU A 103 14.26 19.82 12.44
C GLU A 103 14.88 20.22 13.78
N ILE A 104 14.30 19.76 14.89
CA ILE A 104 14.79 20.04 16.25
C ILE A 104 16.19 19.44 16.43
N THR A 105 16.37 18.16 16.10
CA THR A 105 17.67 17.48 16.20
C THR A 105 18.72 18.14 15.31
N ARG A 106 18.35 18.59 14.11
CA ARG A 106 19.25 19.34 13.22
C ARG A 106 19.66 20.68 13.83
N LYS A 107 18.73 21.44 14.41
CA LYS A 107 19.05 22.71 15.07
C LYS A 107 19.96 22.50 16.27
N GLN A 108 19.68 21.49 17.08
CA GLN A 108 20.47 21.16 18.27
C GLN A 108 21.89 20.72 17.89
N SER A 109 22.04 19.81 16.94
CA SER A 109 23.38 19.38 16.47
C SER A 109 24.21 20.51 15.88
N ILE A 110 23.60 21.44 15.12
CA ILE A 110 24.30 22.62 14.61
C ILE A 110 24.72 23.55 15.76
N HIS A 111 23.86 23.77 16.75
CA HIS A 111 24.16 24.59 17.91
C HIS A 111 25.31 24.00 18.74
N ASP A 112 25.24 22.71 19.04
CA ASP A 112 26.27 21.98 19.80
C ASP A 112 27.61 21.98 19.06
N ALA A 113 27.61 21.89 17.73
CA ALA A 113 28.82 21.98 16.91
C ALA A 113 29.44 23.39 16.97
N HIS A 114 28.63 24.45 16.93
CA HIS A 114 29.12 25.83 17.04
C HIS A 114 29.77 26.10 18.41
N GLU A 115 29.14 25.64 19.50
CA GLU A 115 29.73 25.79 20.83
C GLU A 115 31.08 25.08 20.96
N GLN A 116 31.20 23.87 20.40
CA GLN A 116 32.45 23.12 20.40
C GLN A 116 33.55 23.85 19.61
N ILE A 117 33.21 24.40 18.43
CA ILE A 117 34.14 25.20 17.63
C ILE A 117 34.59 26.44 18.40
N GLU A 118 33.68 27.15 19.08
CA GLU A 118 34.03 28.33 19.86
C GLU A 118 34.98 28.00 21.02
N LYS A 119 34.73 26.89 21.74
CA LYS A 119 35.61 26.40 22.81
C LYS A 119 37.01 26.05 22.27
N LEU A 120 37.08 25.28 21.18
CA LEU A 120 38.35 24.95 20.51
C LEU A 120 39.13 26.19 20.06
N GLN A 121 38.43 27.18 19.49
CA GLN A 121 39.06 28.44 19.08
C GLN A 121 39.63 29.22 20.27
N LYS A 122 38.94 29.24 21.41
CA LYS A 122 39.44 29.86 22.65
C LYS A 122 40.70 29.13 23.15
N GLU A 123 40.67 27.80 23.23
CA GLU A 123 41.83 26.99 23.64
C GLU A 123 43.06 27.20 22.74
N ILE A 124 42.86 27.24 21.41
CA ILE A 124 43.95 27.49 20.45
C ILE A 124 44.54 28.89 20.64
N LYS A 125 43.70 29.92 20.84
CA LYS A 125 44.16 31.28 21.10
C LYS A 125 44.97 31.37 22.40
N GLU A 126 44.51 30.72 23.47
CA GLU A 126 45.22 30.70 24.74
C GLU A 126 46.54 29.93 24.71
N LYS A 127 46.63 28.84 23.93
CA LYS A 127 47.90 28.14 23.72
C LYS A 127 48.90 29.00 22.97
N ARG A 128 48.47 29.65 21.88
CA ARG A 128 49.33 30.56 21.09
C ARG A 128 49.78 31.79 21.86
N ALA A 129 49.02 32.26 22.84
CA ALA A 129 49.42 33.39 23.68
C ALA A 129 50.45 33.00 24.77
N ARG A 130 50.63 31.70 25.01
CA ARG A 130 51.58 31.15 26.00
C ARG A 130 52.90 30.68 25.39
N GLU A 131 52.95 30.53 24.07
CA GLU A 131 54.16 30.27 23.27
C GLU A 131 54.81 31.61 22.86
#